data_AF-A0A7I7YMZ8-F1
#
_entry.id   AF-A0A7I7YMZ8-F1
#
_cell.length_a   1.000
_cell.length_b   1.000
_cell.length_c   1.000
_cell.angle_alpha   90.00
_cell.angle_beta   90.00
_cell.angle_gamma   90.00
#
_symmetry.space_group_name_H-M   'P 1'
#
loop_
_entity.id
_entity.type
_entity.pdbx_description
1 polymer ?
#
loop_
_entity_poly.entity_id
_entity_poly.type
_entity_poly.pdbx_seq_one_letter_code
_entity_poly.pdbx_strand_id
1 'polypeptide(L)'
;MWIIVDGGQVVFNTGRDTPKGRALARDSRVVICVDDPHPPYSFVQVQGVASLTDDSPELLDIATRIARRYMGAERAEEFGRRNAVPGELVVRVRPTKVIAGFDISG
;
A
#
# COMPACT_ATOMS: atom_id res chain seq x y z
N MET A 1 -4.83 -5.90 1.23
CA MET A 1 -4.48 -4.54 0.81
C MET A 1 -3.38 -4.65 -0.24
N TRP A 2 -3.49 -3.94 -1.35
CA TRP A 2 -2.50 -3.99 -2.43
C TRP A 2 -1.51 -2.83 -2.30
N ILE A 3 -0.23 -3.11 -2.53
CA ILE A 3 0.85 -2.12 -2.39
C ILE A 3 1.83 -2.19 -3.56
N ILE A 4 2.52 -1.08 -3.82
CA ILE A 4 3.75 -1.05 -4.60
C ILE A 4 4.86 -0.37 -3.81
N VAL A 5 6.10 -0.51 -4.27
CA VAL A 5 7.22 0.29 -3.81
C VAL A 5 7.57 1.29 -4.90
N ASP A 6 7.61 2.57 -4.53
CA ASP A 6 7.84 3.68 -5.44
C ASP A 6 8.74 4.71 -4.74
N GLY A 7 9.92 5.00 -5.29
CA GLY A 7 10.88 5.93 -4.68
C GLY A 7 11.32 5.54 -3.26
N GLY A 8 11.37 4.25 -2.93
CA GLY A 8 11.71 3.77 -1.59
C GLY A 8 10.58 3.91 -0.55
N GLN A 9 9.37 4.30 -0.98
CA GLN A 9 8.18 4.37 -0.14
C GLN A 9 7.23 3.21 -0.45
N VAL A 10 6.47 2.76 0.57
CA VAL A 10 5.34 1.85 0.33
C VAL A 10 4.14 2.69 -0.04
N VAL A 11 3.49 2.38 -1.17
CA VAL A 11 2.40 3.18 -1.74
C VAL A 11 1.16 2.34 -1.95
N PHE A 12 0.00 2.88 -1.56
CA PHE A 12 -1.31 2.29 -1.80
C PHE A 12 -2.38 3.39 -1.87
N ASN A 13 -3.60 3.04 -2.28
CA ASN A 13 -4.75 3.92 -2.19
C ASN A 13 -5.82 3.40 -1.21
N THR A 14 -6.58 4.31 -0.63
CA THR A 14 -7.72 3.99 0.24
C THR A 14 -8.73 5.14 0.27
N GLY A 15 -10.02 4.84 0.37
CA GLY A 15 -11.04 5.86 0.56
C GLY A 15 -10.88 6.67 1.85
N ARG A 16 -11.08 8.00 1.75
CA ARG A 16 -11.06 8.99 2.85
C ARG A 16 -11.93 8.56 4.03
N ASP A 17 -13.18 8.20 3.74
CA ASP A 17 -14.19 7.89 4.75
C ASP A 17 -14.19 6.41 5.17
N THR A 18 -13.15 5.66 4.82
CA THR A 18 -12.95 4.32 5.35
C THR A 18 -12.36 4.40 6.76
N PRO A 19 -12.50 3.36 7.60
CA PRO A 19 -11.80 3.28 8.88
C PRO A 19 -10.29 3.50 8.75
N LYS A 20 -9.67 3.01 7.66
CA LYS A 20 -8.25 3.19 7.37
C LYS A 20 -7.92 4.65 7.06
N GLY A 21 -8.69 5.29 6.17
CA GLY A 21 -8.51 6.71 5.82
C GLY A 21 -8.60 7.60 7.06
N ARG A 22 -9.65 7.42 7.88
CA ARG A 22 -9.81 8.15 9.15
C ARG A 22 -8.69 7.86 10.15
N ALA A 23 -8.27 6.61 10.29
CA ALA A 23 -7.19 6.24 11.21
C ALA A 23 -5.87 6.92 10.82
N LEU A 24 -5.52 6.88 9.53
CA LEU A 24 -4.31 7.49 8.98
C LEU A 24 -4.33 9.03 9.07
N ALA A 25 -5.49 9.65 8.88
CA ALA A 25 -5.65 11.09 9.04
C ALA A 25 -5.49 11.54 10.50
N ARG A 26 -5.90 10.68 11.46
CA ARG A 26 -5.76 10.95 12.90
C ARG A 26 -4.33 10.73 13.41
N ASP A 27 -3.67 9.66 12.95
CA ASP A 27 -2.29 9.32 13.30
C ASP A 27 -1.60 8.70 12.09
N SER A 28 -0.55 9.36 11.61
CA SER A 28 0.17 8.95 10.41
C SER A 28 1.15 7.80 10.64
N ARG A 29 1.38 7.38 11.90
CA ARG A 29 2.30 6.29 12.21
C ARG A 29 1.65 4.95 11.87
N VAL A 30 2.34 4.16 11.05
CA VAL A 30 1.83 2.88 10.55
C VAL A 30 2.88 1.80 10.64
N VAL A 31 2.39 0.57 10.73
CA VAL A 31 3.19 -0.64 10.54
C VAL A 31 2.51 -1.49 9.48
N ILE A 32 3.26 -1.85 8.44
CA ILE A 32 2.82 -2.75 7.37
C ILE A 32 3.61 -4.04 7.51
N CYS A 33 2.93 -5.18 7.59
CA CYS A 33 3.54 -6.49 7.56
C CYS A 33 3.20 -7.18 6.24
N VAL A 34 4.20 -7.76 5.60
CA VAL A 34 4.04 -8.73 4.52
C VAL A 34 4.53 -10.05 5.07
N ASP A 35 3.61 -11.00 5.22
CA ASP A 35 3.88 -12.35 5.70
C ASP A 35 3.89 -13.34 4.52
N ASP A 36 4.83 -14.28 4.53
CA ASP A 36 4.72 -15.54 3.80
C ASP A 36 4.16 -16.60 4.75
N PRO A 37 2.91 -17.05 4.55
CA PRO A 37 2.26 -17.98 5.45
C PRO A 37 2.74 -19.43 5.29
N HIS A 38 3.71 -19.73 4.43
CA HIS A 38 4.22 -21.09 4.21
C HIS A 38 5.54 -21.33 4.95
N PRO A 39 5.74 -22.51 5.56
CA PRO A 39 7.03 -22.91 6.09
C PRO A 39 8.11 -23.06 4.99
N PRO A 40 9.37 -22.70 5.26
CA PRO A 40 9.82 -22.06 6.49
C PRO A 40 9.40 -20.57 6.53
N TYR A 41 8.66 -20.18 7.58
CA TYR A 41 7.92 -18.91 7.59
C TYR A 41 8.84 -17.71 7.42
N SER A 42 8.35 -16.69 6.69
CA SER A 42 9.08 -15.45 6.46
C SER A 42 8.17 -14.24 6.62
N PHE A 43 8.73 -13.09 7.03
CA PHE A 43 8.00 -11.83 7.08
C PHE A 43 8.91 -10.62 6.87
N VAL A 44 8.30 -9.52 6.41
CA VAL A 44 8.89 -8.18 6.44
C VAL A 44 7.89 -7.22 7.08
N GLN A 45 8.34 -6.54 8.14
CA GLN A 45 7.62 -5.46 8.79
C GLN A 45 8.27 -4.12 8.45
N VAL A 46 7.46 -3.19 7.91
CA VAL A 46 7.84 -1.81 7.63
C VAL A 46 7.08 -0.90 8.60
N GLN A 47 7.80 -0.24 9.50
CA GLN A 47 7.27 0.86 10.29
C GLN A 47 7.52 2.16 9.53
N GLY A 48 6.59 3.10 9.56
CA GLY A 48 6.74 4.34 8.82
C GLY A 48 5.73 5.43 9.18
N VAL A 49 5.87 6.54 8.47
CA VAL A 49 4.97 7.71 8.56
C VAL A 49 4.29 7.89 7.22
N ALA A 50 2.95 7.90 7.23
CA ALA A 50 2.11 8.06 6.06
C ALA A 50 1.86 9.54 5.73
N SER A 51 1.94 9.89 4.45
CA SER A 51 1.36 11.11 3.88
C SER A 51 0.16 10.74 3.01
N LEU A 52 -0.93 11.50 3.12
CA LEU A 52 -2.18 11.27 2.42
C LEU A 52 -2.43 12.44 1.48
N THR A 53 -2.66 12.14 0.20
CA THR A 53 -2.99 13.16 -0.80
C THR A 53 -4.37 12.85 -1.38
N ASP A 54 -5.28 13.81 -1.21
CA ASP A 54 -6.57 13.83 -1.89
C ASP A 54 -6.44 14.40 -3.30
N ASP A 55 -7.36 14.03 -4.19
CA ASP A 55 -7.42 14.53 -5.57
C ASP A 55 -6.04 14.53 -6.27
N SER A 56 -5.24 13.49 -5.97
CA SER A 56 -3.87 13.40 -6.47
C SER A 56 -3.88 13.19 -7.98
N PRO A 57 -3.09 13.97 -8.76
CA PRO A 57 -2.94 13.72 -10.20
C PRO A 57 -2.31 12.36 -10.49
N GLU A 58 -1.63 11.76 -9.50
CA GLU A 58 -0.99 10.44 -9.60
C GLU A 58 -1.94 9.28 -9.27
N LEU A 59 -3.16 9.55 -8.77
CA LEU A 59 -4.05 8.50 -8.26
C LEU A 59 -4.32 7.40 -9.29
N LEU A 60 -4.65 7.78 -10.53
CA LEU A 60 -4.93 6.82 -11.59
C LEU A 60 -3.70 5.99 -11.98
N ASP A 61 -2.52 6.62 -12.09
CA ASP A 61 -1.26 5.92 -12.38
C ASP A 61 -0.94 4.90 -11.27
N ILE A 62 -0.97 5.34 -10.03
CA ILE A 62 -0.68 4.51 -8.86
C ILE A 62 -1.67 3.35 -8.77
N ALA A 63 -2.98 3.62 -8.86
CA ALA A 63 -4.01 2.57 -8.83
C ALA A 63 -3.82 1.56 -9.98
N THR A 64 -3.43 2.01 -11.16
CA THR A 64 -3.17 1.15 -12.34
C THR A 64 -1.91 0.30 -12.16
N ARG A 65 -0.83 0.87 -11.61
CA ARG A 65 0.41 0.14 -11.30
C ARG A 65 0.19 -0.91 -10.22
N ILE A 66 -0.57 -0.58 -9.18
CA ILE A 66 -1.01 -1.51 -8.15
C ILE A 66 -1.86 -2.61 -8.79
N ALA A 67 -2.87 -2.26 -9.58
CA ALA A 67 -3.71 -3.22 -10.28
C ALA A 67 -2.90 -4.16 -11.18
N ARG A 68 -1.94 -3.65 -11.96
CA ARG A 68 -1.04 -4.46 -12.79
C ARG A 68 -0.29 -5.51 -11.98
N ARG A 69 0.21 -5.13 -10.79
CA ARG A 69 0.96 -6.05 -9.91
C ARG A 69 0.11 -7.19 -9.38
N TYR A 70 -1.18 -6.96 -9.07
CA TYR A 70 -2.03 -7.95 -8.41
C TYR A 70 -3.02 -8.67 -9.34
N MET A 71 -3.47 -8.00 -10.39
CA MET A 71 -4.51 -8.50 -11.32
C MET A 71 -3.95 -8.83 -12.71
N GLY A 72 -2.68 -8.51 -12.97
CA GLY A 72 -2.04 -8.68 -14.28
C GLY A 72 -2.26 -7.49 -15.23
N ALA A 73 -1.51 -7.49 -16.34
CA ALA A 73 -1.50 -6.38 -17.30
C ALA A 73 -2.85 -6.18 -18.00
N GLU A 74 -3.56 -7.27 -18.32
CA GLU A 74 -4.83 -7.25 -19.05
C GLU A 74 -5.95 -6.54 -18.29
N ARG A 75 -5.90 -6.56 -16.95
CA ARG A 75 -6.93 -5.97 -16.07
C ARG A 75 -6.46 -4.71 -15.34
N ALA A 76 -5.25 -4.24 -15.65
CA ALA A 76 -4.63 -3.10 -14.97
C ALA A 76 -5.49 -1.84 -15.11
N GLU A 77 -5.97 -1.52 -16.31
CA GLU A 77 -6.78 -0.32 -16.55
C GLU A 77 -8.17 -0.41 -15.91
N GLU A 78 -8.82 -1.57 -15.99
CA GLU A 78 -10.13 -1.84 -15.38
C GLU A 78 -10.08 -1.54 -13.88
N PHE A 79 -9.12 -2.13 -13.17
CA PHE A 79 -8.99 -1.96 -11.72
C PHE A 79 -8.36 -0.64 -11.33
N GLY A 80 -7.50 -0.07 -12.18
CA GLY A 80 -6.95 1.26 -12.00
C GLY A 80 -8.07 2.30 -11.94
N ARG A 81 -8.96 2.32 -12.93
CA ARG A 81 -10.12 3.23 -12.96
C ARG A 81 -11.11 2.95 -11.81
N ARG A 82 -11.35 1.68 -11.50
CA ARG A 82 -12.24 1.29 -10.38
C ARG A 82 -11.76 1.82 -9.03
N ASN A 83 -10.45 1.87 -8.83
CA ASN A 83 -9.83 2.25 -7.57
C ASN A 83 -9.30 3.71 -7.57
N ALA A 84 -9.58 4.48 -8.62
CA ALA A 84 -9.18 5.88 -8.78
C ALA A 84 -10.42 6.79 -8.91
N VAL A 85 -11.37 6.62 -8.00
CA VAL A 85 -12.63 7.36 -7.96
C VAL A 85 -12.57 8.49 -6.92
N PRO A 86 -13.44 9.52 -7.02
CA PRO A 86 -13.48 10.60 -6.03
C PRO A 86 -13.54 10.09 -4.59
N GLY A 87 -12.73 10.68 -3.72
CA GLY A 87 -12.59 10.28 -2.32
C GLY A 87 -11.54 9.21 -2.05
N GLU A 88 -10.91 8.62 -3.07
CA GLU A 88 -9.72 7.78 -2.89
C GLU A 88 -8.47 8.63 -2.65
N LEU A 89 -7.73 8.28 -1.60
CA LEU A 89 -6.47 8.92 -1.22
C LEU A 89 -5.30 8.16 -1.81
N VAL A 90 -4.26 8.87 -2.27
CA VAL A 90 -2.92 8.30 -2.41
C VAL A 90 -2.24 8.32 -1.05
N VAL A 91 -1.78 7.16 -0.58
CA VAL A 91 -1.04 7.01 0.66
C VAL A 91 0.40 6.61 0.34
N ARG A 92 1.36 7.44 0.76
CA ARG A 92 2.79 7.15 0.68
C ARG A 92 3.35 6.99 2.08
N VAL A 93 3.95 5.84 2.37
CA VAL A 93 4.56 5.53 3.67
C VAL A 93 6.06 5.62 3.53
N ARG A 94 6.67 6.61 4.17
CA ARG A 94 8.12 6.70 4.31
C ARG A 94 8.58 5.74 5.41
N PRO A 95 9.39 4.70 5.10
CA PRO A 95 9.91 3.80 6.12
C PRO A 95 10.76 4.54 7.15
N THR A 96 10.58 4.20 8.42
CA THR A 96 11.44 4.63 9.54
C THR A 96 12.20 3.47 10.17
N LYS A 97 11.65 2.25 10.05
CA LYS A 97 12.31 1.01 10.48
C LYS A 97 11.82 -0.16 9.64
N VAL A 98 12.73 -1.05 9.28
CA VAL A 98 12.41 -2.32 8.62
C VAL A 98 12.93 -3.46 9.48
N ILE A 99 12.07 -4.43 9.76
CA ILE A 99 12.41 -5.67 10.47
C ILE A 99 12.05 -6.81 9.53
N ALA A 100 12.97 -7.72 9.28
CA ALA A 100 12.73 -8.90 8.46
C ALA A 100 13.16 -10.16 9.21
N GLY A 101 12.42 -11.24 9.02
CA GLY A 101 12.79 -12.58 9.45
C GLY A 101 12.50 -13.54 8.32
N PHE A 102 13.49 -14.35 7.95
CA PHE A 102 13.37 -15.38 6.93
C PHE A 102 13.65 -16.73 7.58
N ASP A 103 13.04 -17.78 7.04
CA ASP A 103 13.22 -19.16 7.47
C ASP A 103 13.05 -19.41 8.98
N ILE A 104 12.07 -18.75 9.62
CA ILE A 104 11.95 -18.65 11.09
C ILE A 104 11.65 -20.00 11.77
N SER A 105 11.16 -20.97 11.00
CA SER A 105 10.86 -22.32 11.47
C SER A 105 11.77 -23.40 10.85
N GLY A 106 12.90 -22.99 10.29
CA GLY A 106 13.94 -23.87 9.74
C GLY A 106 15.03 -24.23 10.75
#